data_AF-A0A3N5NKH1-F1
#
_entry.id   AF-A0A3N5NKH1-F1
#
_cell.length_a   1.000
_cell.length_b   1.000
_cell.length_c   1.000
_cell.angle_alpha   90.00
_cell.angle_beta   90.00
_cell.angle_gamma   90.00
#
_symmetry.space_group_name_H-M   'P 1'
#
loop_
_entity.id
_entity.type
_entity.pdbx_description
1 polymer ?
#
loop_
_entity_poly.entity_id
_entity_poly.type
_entity_poly.pdbx_seq_one_letter_code
_entity_poly.pdbx_strand_id
1 'polypeptide(L)' 'MTRAKSRPYTVDDVRHIYKNYANMTAVKIADELGISKAQVSKIVTELRKQGVDLPKKKRENPVEIFIREEPGLKLKS' A
#
# COMPACT_ATOMS: atom_id res chain seq x y z
N MET A 1 16.90 8.21 15.15
CA MET A 1 15.78 7.60 15.88
C MET A 1 15.63 6.15 15.43
N THR A 2 15.93 5.18 16.29
CA THR A 2 15.75 3.75 16.00
C THR A 2 14.26 3.48 15.90
N ARG A 3 13.76 3.13 14.69
CA ARG A 3 12.35 2.82 14.46
C ARG A 3 11.97 1.67 15.39
N ALA A 4 10.96 1.85 16.24
CA ALA A 4 10.47 0.80 17.14
C ALA A 4 10.24 -0.48 16.32
N LYS A 5 10.74 -1.62 16.83
CA LYS A 5 10.57 -2.91 16.15
C LYS A 5 9.07 -3.19 16.05
N SER A 6 8.57 -3.27 14.81
CA SER A 6 7.18 -3.62 14.55
C SER A 6 6.87 -5.01 15.12
N ARG A 7 5.71 -5.17 15.75
CA ARG A 7 5.27 -6.45 16.32
C ARG A 7 5.10 -7.52 15.21
N PRO A 8 5.17 -8.82 15.55
CA PRO A 8 4.72 -9.89 14.65
C PRO A 8 3.26 -9.68 14.22
N TYR A 9 2.92 -10.05 12.98
CA TYR A 9 1.54 -9.98 12.50
C TYR A 9 0.76 -11.24 12.90
N THR A 10 -0.56 -11.10 13.06
CA THR A 10 -1.50 -12.15 13.47
C THR A 10 -2.47 -12.51 12.34
N VAL A 11 -3.29 -13.53 12.55
CA VAL A 11 -4.38 -13.89 11.63
C VAL A 11 -5.40 -12.74 11.50
N ASP A 12 -5.64 -11.99 12.58
CA ASP A 12 -6.56 -10.86 12.55
C ASP A 12 -6.04 -9.72 11.68
N ASP A 13 -4.73 -9.48 11.66
CA ASP A 13 -4.10 -8.52 10.73
C ASP A 13 -4.33 -8.93 9.28
N VAL A 14 -4.14 -10.22 8.97
CA VAL A 14 -4.37 -10.78 7.63
C VAL A 14 -5.84 -10.59 7.23
N ARG A 15 -6.77 -10.87 8.15
CA ARG A 15 -8.21 -10.68 7.92
C ARG A 15 -8.57 -9.20 7.68
N HIS A 16 -7.98 -8.29 8.46
CA HIS A 16 -8.20 -6.85 8.29
C HIS A 16 -7.65 -6.36 6.96
N ILE A 17 -6.44 -6.79 6.58
CA ILE A 17 -5.84 -6.47 5.28
C ILE A 17 -6.74 -6.97 4.16
N TYR A 18 -7.15 -8.24 4.17
CA TYR A 18 -7.99 -8.81 3.10
C TYR A 18 -9.29 -8.00 2.88
N LYS A 19 -9.99 -7.62 3.95
CA LYS A 19 -11.24 -6.85 3.87
C LYS A 19 -11.05 -5.42 3.36
N ASN A 20 -9.93 -4.79 3.71
CA ASN A 20 -9.75 -3.35 3.50
C ASN A 20 -8.77 -2.98 2.40
N TYR A 21 -7.98 -3.94 1.89
CA TYR A 21 -6.88 -3.63 0.99
C TYR A 21 -7.35 -2.97 -0.30
N ALA A 22 -8.55 -3.26 -0.81
CA ALA A 22 -9.04 -2.59 -2.02
C ALA A 22 -9.25 -1.07 -1.83
N ASN A 23 -9.70 -0.65 -0.65
CA ASN A 23 -10.21 0.70 -0.41
C ASN A 23 -9.26 1.59 0.40
N MET A 24 -8.20 1.02 0.98
CA MET A 24 -7.30 1.75 1.89
C MET A 24 -5.84 1.66 1.47
N THR A 25 -5.06 2.71 1.71
CA THR A 25 -3.62 2.66 1.45
C THR A 25 -2.92 1.71 2.43
N ALA A 26 -1.82 1.08 2.01
CA ALA A 26 -1.04 0.20 2.88
C ALA A 26 -0.43 0.94 4.10
N VAL A 27 -0.30 2.27 4.03
CA VAL A 27 0.14 3.10 5.16
C VAL A 27 -0.98 3.19 6.19
N LYS A 28 -2.19 3.56 5.78
CA LYS A 28 -3.34 3.66 6.70
C LYS A 28 -3.63 2.32 7.39
N ILE A 29 -3.56 1.21 6.65
CA ILE A 29 -3.72 -0.13 7.22
C ILE A 29 -2.63 -0.44 8.25
N ALA A 30 -1.38 -0.04 7.98
CA ALA A 30 -0.26 -0.24 8.89
C ALA A 30 -0.45 0.54 10.20
N ASP A 31 -0.92 1.80 10.08
CA ASP A 31 -1.19 2.67 11.22
C ASP A 31 -2.34 2.12 12.08
N GLU A 32 -3.43 1.67 11.49
CA GLU A 32 -4.57 1.06 12.21
C GLU A 32 -4.18 -0.23 12.95
N LEU A 33 -3.33 -1.06 12.35
CA LEU A 33 -2.91 -2.33 12.93
C LEU A 33 -1.71 -2.21 13.89
N GLY A 34 -1.05 -1.06 13.93
CA GLY A 34 0.20 -0.90 14.67
C GLY A 34 1.33 -1.81 14.15
N ILE A 35 1.38 -2.03 12.83
CA ILE A 35 2.45 -2.81 12.17
C ILE A 35 3.16 -1.96 11.12
N SER A 36 4.24 -2.49 10.54
CA SER A 36 4.94 -1.78 9.47
C SER A 36 4.23 -1.94 8.12
N LYS A 37 4.28 -0.88 7.29
CA LYS A 37 3.87 -0.94 5.87
C LYS A 37 4.53 -2.11 5.12
N ALA A 38 5.77 -2.44 5.46
CA ALA A 38 6.49 -3.56 4.86
C ALA A 38 5.83 -4.91 5.19
N GLN A 39 5.35 -5.10 6.42
CA GLN A 39 4.57 -6.28 6.78
C GLN A 39 3.23 -6.34 6.05
N VAL A 40 2.52 -5.21 5.91
CA VAL A 40 1.30 -5.17 5.09
C VAL A 40 1.59 -5.63 3.65
N SER A 41 2.65 -5.12 3.03
CA SER A 41 3.07 -5.55 1.69
C SER A 41 3.44 -7.04 1.63
N LYS A 42 4.12 -7.56 2.67
CA LYS A 42 4.47 -8.97 2.76
C LYS A 42 3.21 -9.84 2.83
N ILE A 43 2.26 -9.50 3.68
CA ILE A 43 0.99 -10.23 3.83
C ILE A 43 0.23 -10.27 2.51
N VAL A 44 0.12 -9.14 1.80
CA VAL A 44 -0.55 -9.08 0.49
C VAL A 44 0.13 -9.98 -0.55
N THR A 45 1.46 -9.99 -0.58
CA THR A 45 2.23 -10.87 -1.47
C THR A 45 1.97 -12.34 -1.14
N GLU A 46 1.99 -12.71 0.14
CA GLU A 46 1.71 -14.10 0.55
C GLU A 46 0.27 -14.50 0.20
N LEU A 47 -0.73 -13.65 0.43
CA LEU A 47 -2.12 -13.90 0.02
C LEU A 47 -2.24 -14.15 -1.48
N ARG A 48 -1.59 -13.33 -2.32
CA ARG A 48 -1.59 -13.53 -3.78
C ARG A 48 -0.91 -14.82 -4.21
N LYS A 49 0.17 -15.24 -3.53
CA LYS A 49 0.82 -16.54 -3.80
C LYS A 49 -0.11 -17.72 -3.50
N GLN A 50 -1.02 -17.57 -2.54
CA GLN A 50 -2.05 -18.58 -2.23
C GLN A 50 -3.26 -18.51 -3.17
N GLY A 51 -3.22 -17.69 -4.24
CA GLY A 51 -4.33 -17.56 -5.19
C GLY A 51 -5.44 -16.62 -4.75
N VAL A 52 -5.28 -15.88 -3.66
CA VAL A 52 -6.26 -14.87 -3.24
C VAL A 52 -6.18 -13.67 -4.18
N ASP A 53 -7.30 -13.34 -4.84
CA ASP A 53 -7.38 -12.16 -5.69
C ASP A 53 -7.43 -10.88 -4.85
N LEU A 54 -6.36 -10.09 -4.93
CA LEU A 54 -6.24 -8.79 -4.28
C LEU A 54 -5.78 -7.76 -5.31
N PRO A 55 -6.54 -6.67 -5.50
CA PRO A 55 -6.32 -5.74 -6.61
C PRO A 55 -4.94 -5.10 -6.54
N LYS A 56 -4.30 -4.94 -7.71
CA LYS A 56 -3.10 -4.11 -7.82
C LYS A 56 -3.51 -2.64 -7.74
N LYS A 57 -3.03 -1.95 -6.71
CA LYS A 57 -3.20 -0.49 -6.62
C LYS A 57 -2.32 0.18 -7.67
N LYS A 58 -2.95 0.83 -8.66
CA LYS A 58 -2.26 1.78 -9.52
C LYS A 58 -1.98 3.04 -8.69
N ARG A 59 -0.74 3.50 -8.71
CA ARG A 59 -0.42 4.85 -8.27
C ARG A 59 -0.35 5.70 -9.53
N GLU A 60 -1.09 6.78 -9.57
CA GLU A 60 -0.83 7.83 -10.56
C GLU A 60 0.59 8.34 -10.33
N ASN A 61 1.31 8.57 -11.43
CA ASN A 61 2.67 9.09 -11.37
C ASN A 61 2.61 10.55 -10.90
N PRO A 62 3.20 10.90 -9.73
CA PRO A 62 3.14 12.27 -9.22
C PRO A 62 3.69 13.31 -10.21
N VAL A 63 4.65 12.92 -11.06
CA VAL A 63 5.21 13.79 -12.09
C VAL A 63 4.21 14.05 -13.21
N GLU A 64 3.45 13.02 -13.63
CA GLU A 64 2.39 13.20 -14.64
C GLU A 64 1.23 14.05 -14.11
N ILE A 65 0.87 13.88 -12.83
CA ILE A 65 -0.11 14.75 -12.16
C ILE A 65 0.37 16.20 -12.19
N PHE A 66 1.62 16.44 -11.75
CA PHE A 66 2.21 17.77 -11.71
C PHE A 66 2.24 18.44 -13.10
N ILE A 67 2.69 17.72 -14.14
CA ILE A 67 2.73 18.24 -15.51
C ILE A 67 1.33 18.60 -16.02
N ARG A 68 0.31 17.80 -15.67
CA ARG A 68 -1.09 18.05 -16.05
C ARG A 68 -1.66 19.29 -15.35
N GLU A 69 -1.27 19.54 -14.11
CA GLU A 69 -1.79 20.64 -13.29
C GLU A 69 -1.05 21.97 -13.52
N GLU A 70 0.21 21.93 -13.96
CA GLU A 70 1.02 23.13 -14.17
C GLU A 70 0.89 23.65 -15.63
N PRO A 71 0.20 24.79 -15.85
CA PRO A 71 -0.02 25.32 -17.19
C PRO A 71 1.29 25.81 -17.82
N GLY A 72 1.72 25.15 -18.90
CA GLY A 72 2.89 25.57 -19.71
C GLY A 72 4.01 24.53 -19.81
N LEU A 73 3.98 23.47 -18.99
CA LEU A 73 4.87 22.32 -19.12
C LEU A 73 4.34 21.36 -20.20
N LYS A 74 5.03 21.27 -21.34
CA LYS A 74 4.80 20.22 -22.33
C LYS A 74 5.94 19.21 -22.28
N LEU A 75 5.59 17.92 -22.17
CA LEU A 75 6.55 16.84 -22.38
C LEU A 75 7.12 16.98 -23.80
N LYS A 76 8.45 16.90 -23.94
CA LYS A 76 9.06 16.76 -25.25
C LYS A 76 8.61 15.41 -25.81
N SER A 77 7.88 15.45 -26.92
CA SER A 77 7.48 14.29 -27.72
C SER A 77 8.68 13.47 -28.19
#